data_AF-A0A5B8MDT5-F1
#
_entry.id   AF-A0A5B8MDT5-F1
#
_cell.length_a   1.000
_cell.length_b   1.000
_cell.length_c   1.000
_cell.angle_alpha   90.00
_cell.angle_beta   90.00
_cell.angle_gamma   90.00
#
_symmetry.space_group_name_H-M   'P 1'
#
loop_
_entity.id
_entity.type
_entity.pdbx_description
1 polymer ?
#
loop_
_entity_poly.entity_id
_entity_poly.type
_entity_poly.pdbx_seq_one_letter_code
_entity_poly.pdbx_strand_id
1 'polypeptide(L)'
;MLFGYYKLLRDVVRSGAGDVYLYGGEELGLWCMVTLLRNMPARRESAESCPSQVFRELESVSSSRWKMFWRKALMWNCMAWISAVLGLVSSFVFSFVLRRCDFGKCYRMLLFRPDLIVFAAQNYWGRKFGDFFGGDKQFSAVDVRRVYSLVIRSAYHIVDINNRPSQGDLEDKKLFHERGVEHGLPCVSVIPFEDLADPTRAEGLRFPLFAKPRKLQWGQGVMKLTSRDQKEFRDVARPGSEFQESFVVQRKMENIPELLDYFPPDAPLCTARITTFLQRSEGPGGARAVKVLESWIRVGASGALADQIENGGSTFAVHAETGVVWNGTTTERMVKGDPFLEPGLNGAPGAKKSITGHKLPFWSQALDTVKEAHVKLAPDAFTVGWDIVFTPGGIEIMEGNLMSMVALHIGMRYGTMSLLWPDSPLVWLALSDWLKDKEGGLKYTAETKRSKLQRVKSSLQGHIARLGKEKEPLKNAILKLKAADLEDNAPLDELKLLQNQLMLKEGEIHGLSTELAAVKDAILRI
;
A
#
# COMPACT_ATOMS: atom_id res chain seq x y z
N MET A 1 -21.77 -14.81 -28.38
CA MET A 1 -20.43 -14.89 -27.71
C MET A 1 -20.41 -14.13 -26.38
N LEU A 2 -20.63 -12.81 -26.35
CA LEU A 2 -20.75 -11.99 -25.11
C LEU A 2 -21.83 -12.49 -24.13
N PHE A 3 -23.01 -12.86 -24.64
CA PHE A 3 -24.09 -13.45 -23.82
C PHE A 3 -23.70 -14.82 -23.22
N GLY A 4 -22.82 -15.55 -23.88
CA GLY A 4 -22.27 -16.81 -23.38
C GLY A 4 -21.26 -16.60 -22.25
N TYR A 5 -20.39 -15.60 -22.37
CA TYR A 5 -19.46 -15.21 -21.30
C TYR A 5 -20.18 -14.64 -20.08
N TYR A 6 -21.20 -13.80 -20.27
CA TYR A 6 -22.03 -13.29 -19.18
C TYR A 6 -22.80 -14.41 -18.48
N LYS A 7 -23.38 -15.34 -19.25
CA LYS A 7 -24.06 -16.52 -18.69
C LYS A 7 -23.09 -17.42 -17.93
N LEU A 8 -21.87 -17.64 -18.45
CA LEU A 8 -20.81 -18.37 -17.76
C LEU A 8 -20.40 -17.68 -16.45
N LEU A 9 -20.13 -16.38 -16.45
CA LEU A 9 -19.79 -15.61 -15.25
C LEU A 9 -20.93 -15.62 -14.21
N ARG A 10 -22.18 -15.44 -14.67
CA ARG A 10 -23.36 -15.46 -13.82
C ARG A 10 -23.61 -16.85 -13.22
N ASP A 11 -23.44 -17.90 -14.01
CA ASP A 11 -23.65 -19.29 -13.59
C ASP A 11 -22.49 -19.74 -12.67
N VAL A 12 -21.26 -19.22 -12.86
CA VAL A 12 -20.11 -19.38 -11.95
C VAL A 12 -20.32 -18.68 -10.61
N VAL A 13 -20.87 -17.47 -10.60
CA VAL A 13 -21.20 -16.72 -9.37
C VAL A 13 -22.32 -17.39 -8.58
N ARG A 14 -23.24 -18.10 -9.25
CA ARG A 14 -24.42 -18.70 -8.64
C ARG A 14 -24.29 -20.18 -8.28
N SER A 15 -23.45 -20.96 -8.96
CA SER A 15 -23.55 -22.42 -8.88
C SER A 15 -23.01 -23.02 -7.59
N GLY A 16 -22.10 -22.35 -6.85
CA GLY A 16 -21.51 -22.91 -5.62
C GLY A 16 -20.83 -24.27 -5.81
N ALA A 17 -20.69 -24.76 -7.04
CA ALA A 17 -20.18 -26.06 -7.40
C ALA A 17 -18.69 -25.93 -7.68
N GLY A 18 -17.89 -26.60 -6.86
CA GLY A 18 -16.45 -26.41 -6.69
C GLY A 18 -15.52 -26.79 -7.85
N ASP A 19 -16.00 -26.95 -9.08
CA ASP A 19 -15.23 -27.57 -10.17
C ASP A 19 -15.11 -26.74 -11.46
N VAL A 20 -14.83 -25.43 -11.36
CA VAL A 20 -14.43 -24.63 -12.52
C VAL A 20 -13.08 -23.95 -12.30
N TYR A 21 -12.12 -24.35 -13.13
CA TYR A 21 -10.73 -23.90 -13.34
C TYR A 21 -10.42 -22.44 -12.93
N LEU A 22 -9.72 -22.23 -11.79
CA LEU A 22 -9.52 -20.90 -11.17
C LEU A 22 -8.21 -20.72 -10.35
N TYR A 23 -7.05 -21.27 -10.75
CA TYR A 23 -5.83 -21.15 -9.91
C TYR A 23 -4.54 -20.80 -10.66
N GLY A 24 -4.35 -19.48 -10.80
CA GLY A 24 -3.13 -18.69 -11.02
C GLY A 24 -3.38 -17.27 -10.45
N GLY A 25 -2.34 -16.50 -10.10
CA GLY A 25 -2.47 -15.21 -9.40
C GLY A 25 -3.45 -14.18 -10.02
N GLU A 26 -3.76 -14.30 -11.32
CA GLU A 26 -4.76 -13.49 -12.04
C GLU A 26 -6.22 -13.82 -11.64
N GLU A 27 -6.53 -15.07 -11.34
CA GLU A 27 -7.89 -15.59 -11.16
C GLU A 27 -8.38 -15.44 -9.71
N LEU A 28 -7.44 -15.52 -8.76
CA LEU A 28 -7.72 -15.33 -7.33
C LEU A 28 -8.08 -13.87 -7.02
N GLY A 29 -7.52 -12.90 -7.76
CA GLY A 29 -7.89 -11.49 -7.66
C GLY A 29 -9.35 -11.28 -8.05
N LEU A 30 -9.75 -11.74 -9.23
CA LEU A 30 -11.15 -11.65 -9.68
C LEU A 30 -12.11 -12.38 -8.74
N TRP A 31 -11.73 -13.56 -8.24
CA TRP A 31 -12.52 -14.29 -7.27
C TRP A 31 -12.62 -13.56 -5.93
N CYS A 32 -11.51 -13.01 -5.42
CA CYS A 32 -11.55 -12.13 -4.25
C CYS A 32 -12.60 -11.06 -4.52
N MET A 33 -12.54 -10.33 -5.64
CA MET A 33 -13.57 -9.35 -6.00
C MET A 33 -15.02 -9.86 -5.88
N VAL A 34 -15.30 -11.07 -6.38
CA VAL A 34 -16.64 -11.66 -6.33
C VAL A 34 -17.04 -12.00 -4.91
N THR A 35 -16.16 -12.63 -4.14
CA THR A 35 -16.36 -12.94 -2.72
C THR A 35 -16.51 -11.69 -1.89
N LEU A 36 -15.77 -10.64 -2.23
CA LEU A 36 -15.87 -9.32 -1.63
C LEU A 36 -17.22 -8.68 -1.92
N LEU A 37 -17.69 -8.70 -3.17
CA LEU A 37 -18.99 -8.16 -3.55
C LEU A 37 -20.14 -8.94 -2.92
N ARG A 38 -19.97 -10.24 -2.69
CA ARG A 38 -20.97 -11.10 -2.04
C ARG A 38 -21.01 -10.93 -0.53
N ASN A 39 -19.85 -10.72 0.10
CA ASN A 39 -19.69 -10.63 1.56
C ASN A 39 -19.42 -9.22 2.06
N MET A 40 -19.67 -8.21 1.23
CA MET A 40 -19.61 -6.82 1.68
C MET A 40 -20.75 -6.64 2.69
N PRO A 41 -20.45 -6.31 3.97
CA PRO A 41 -21.49 -6.15 4.97
C PRO A 41 -22.47 -5.06 4.54
N ALA A 42 -23.70 -5.12 5.04
CA ALA A 42 -24.64 -4.03 4.83
C ALA A 42 -24.01 -2.74 5.35
N ARG A 43 -24.17 -1.61 4.63
CA ARG A 43 -23.49 -0.33 4.94
C ARG A 43 -23.59 0.08 6.41
N ARG A 44 -24.74 -0.14 7.05
CA ARG A 44 -24.94 0.15 8.47
C ARG A 44 -24.05 -0.71 9.37
N GLU A 45 -23.97 -2.00 9.06
CA GLU A 45 -23.08 -2.94 9.74
C GLU A 45 -21.61 -2.59 9.49
N SER A 46 -21.22 -2.17 8.28
CA SER A 46 -19.86 -1.69 7.98
C SER A 46 -19.49 -0.42 8.75
N ALA A 47 -20.43 0.53 8.89
CA ALA A 47 -20.23 1.77 9.64
C ALA A 47 -20.16 1.52 11.16
N GLU A 48 -20.94 0.56 11.66
CA GLU A 48 -20.91 0.14 13.07
C GLU A 48 -19.67 -0.72 13.39
N SER A 49 -19.10 -1.41 12.40
CA SER A 49 -17.97 -2.34 12.58
C SER A 49 -16.60 -1.79 12.19
N CYS A 50 -16.55 -0.76 11.34
CA CYS A 50 -15.31 -0.15 10.91
C CYS A 50 -15.14 1.25 11.51
N PRO A 51 -14.27 1.40 12.52
CA PRO A 51 -14.05 2.64 13.26
C PRO A 51 -13.27 3.70 12.47
N SER A 52 -12.86 3.41 11.23
CA SER A 52 -11.96 4.29 10.48
C SER A 52 -12.61 5.61 10.08
N GLN A 53 -11.87 6.71 10.23
CA GLN A 53 -12.29 8.02 9.76
C GLN A 53 -12.66 7.98 8.27
N VAL A 54 -11.90 7.24 7.48
CA VAL A 54 -12.16 7.03 6.04
C VAL A 54 -13.58 6.50 5.82
N PHE A 55 -14.06 5.58 6.65
CA PHE A 55 -15.42 5.06 6.53
C PHE A 55 -16.49 6.05 6.96
N ARG A 56 -16.27 6.80 8.06
CA ARG A 56 -17.18 7.86 8.51
C ARG A 56 -17.32 8.96 7.45
N GLU A 57 -16.24 9.35 6.80
CA GLU A 57 -16.26 10.32 5.70
C GLU A 57 -16.95 9.77 4.45
N LEU A 58 -16.69 8.52 4.10
CA LEU A 58 -17.43 7.85 3.02
C LEU A 58 -18.93 7.77 3.31
N GLU A 59 -19.32 7.66 4.58
CA GLU A 59 -20.71 7.66 5.02
C GLU A 59 -21.35 9.06 4.93
N SER A 60 -20.66 10.11 5.39
CA SER A 60 -21.16 11.49 5.39
C SER A 60 -21.37 12.05 3.98
N VAL A 61 -20.53 11.64 3.02
CA VAL A 61 -20.66 11.99 1.58
C VAL A 61 -21.91 11.35 0.93
N SER A 62 -22.59 10.44 1.62
CA SER A 62 -23.53 9.46 1.06
C SER A 62 -25.00 9.61 1.55
N SER A 63 -25.43 10.81 1.90
CA SER A 63 -26.79 11.13 2.38
C SER A 63 -27.86 11.28 1.29
N SER A 64 -27.48 11.37 0.01
CA SER A 64 -28.41 11.54 -1.11
C SER A 64 -28.87 10.20 -1.68
N ARG A 65 -30.18 9.90 -1.61
CA ARG A 65 -30.84 8.79 -2.33
C ARG A 65 -30.51 8.78 -3.83
N TRP A 66 -30.24 9.96 -4.40
CA TRP A 66 -29.97 10.10 -5.82
C TRP A 66 -28.54 9.68 -6.19
N LYS A 67 -27.55 10.04 -5.37
CA LYS A 67 -26.18 9.51 -5.47
C LYS A 67 -26.11 8.00 -5.22
N MET A 68 -27.07 7.45 -4.47
CA MET A 68 -27.22 6.02 -4.18
C MET A 68 -27.69 5.21 -5.38
N PHE A 69 -28.66 5.73 -6.15
CA PHE A 69 -29.06 5.15 -7.45
C PHE A 69 -27.90 5.20 -8.43
N TRP A 70 -27.21 6.34 -8.53
CA TRP A 70 -26.05 6.46 -9.39
C TRP A 70 -24.89 5.56 -8.97
N ARG A 71 -24.64 5.30 -7.68
CA ARG A 71 -23.62 4.35 -7.19
C ARG A 71 -24.01 2.89 -7.36
N LYS A 72 -25.28 2.52 -7.14
CA LYS A 72 -25.75 1.16 -7.47
C LYS A 72 -25.73 0.95 -8.98
N ALA A 73 -26.12 1.94 -9.77
CA ALA A 73 -25.93 1.95 -11.21
C ALA A 73 -24.44 2.03 -11.61
N LEU A 74 -23.54 2.67 -10.85
CA LEU A 74 -22.09 2.65 -11.10
C LEU A 74 -21.50 1.28 -10.72
N MET A 75 -21.89 0.65 -9.63
CA MET A 75 -21.36 -0.66 -9.28
C MET A 75 -21.90 -1.75 -10.21
N TRP A 76 -23.21 -1.75 -10.49
CA TRP A 76 -23.84 -2.76 -11.34
C TRP A 76 -23.71 -2.46 -12.83
N ASN A 77 -23.94 -1.22 -13.27
CA ASN A 77 -23.67 -0.83 -14.65
C ASN A 77 -22.20 -0.44 -14.82
N CYS A 78 -21.52 0.37 -14.01
CA CYS A 78 -20.11 0.63 -14.35
C CYS A 78 -19.18 -0.60 -14.33
N MET A 79 -19.34 -1.70 -13.58
CA MET A 79 -18.45 -2.87 -13.84
C MET A 79 -18.78 -3.62 -15.15
N ALA A 80 -20.05 -3.92 -15.41
CA ALA A 80 -20.48 -4.65 -16.61
C ALA A 80 -20.52 -3.78 -17.88
N TRP A 81 -20.91 -2.52 -17.73
CA TRP A 81 -21.04 -1.47 -18.74
C TRP A 81 -19.72 -0.70 -18.93
N ILE A 82 -18.79 -0.52 -17.96
CA ILE A 82 -17.40 -0.10 -18.29
C ILE A 82 -16.70 -1.24 -19.02
N SER A 83 -16.84 -2.50 -18.60
CA SER A 83 -16.23 -3.61 -19.33
C SER A 83 -16.80 -3.76 -20.75
N ALA A 84 -18.10 -3.57 -20.94
CA ALA A 84 -18.75 -3.65 -22.25
C ALA A 84 -18.62 -2.37 -23.10
N VAL A 85 -18.69 -1.19 -22.50
CA VAL A 85 -18.60 0.10 -23.21
C VAL A 85 -17.17 0.60 -23.33
N LEU A 86 -16.28 0.40 -22.36
CA LEU A 86 -14.85 0.47 -22.67
C LEU A 86 -14.46 -0.69 -23.57
N GLY A 87 -15.04 -1.89 -23.48
CA GLY A 87 -14.82 -2.93 -24.48
C GLY A 87 -15.19 -2.50 -25.91
N LEU A 88 -16.35 -1.86 -26.10
CA LEU A 88 -16.86 -1.39 -27.39
C LEU A 88 -16.19 -0.09 -27.87
N VAL A 89 -16.03 0.91 -27.00
CA VAL A 89 -15.32 2.17 -27.29
C VAL A 89 -13.83 1.89 -27.50
N SER A 90 -13.21 1.00 -26.71
CA SER A 90 -11.84 0.55 -26.98
C SER A 90 -11.79 -0.25 -28.26
N SER A 91 -12.69 -1.19 -28.56
CA SER A 91 -12.64 -1.90 -29.85
C SER A 91 -12.79 -0.97 -31.07
N PHE A 92 -13.62 0.07 -30.96
CA PHE A 92 -13.86 1.05 -32.03
C PHE A 92 -12.71 2.07 -32.17
N VAL A 93 -12.18 2.59 -31.05
CA VAL A 93 -10.99 3.48 -31.03
C VAL A 93 -9.70 2.71 -31.35
N PHE A 94 -9.59 1.46 -30.89
CA PHE A 94 -8.43 0.58 -31.12
C PHE A 94 -8.32 0.17 -32.59
N SER A 95 -9.45 -0.12 -33.24
CA SER A 95 -9.46 -0.46 -34.68
C SER A 95 -9.00 0.70 -35.57
N PHE A 96 -9.12 1.95 -35.10
CA PHE A 96 -8.75 3.14 -35.88
C PHE A 96 -7.38 3.72 -35.49
N VAL A 97 -6.92 3.54 -34.24
CA VAL A 97 -5.70 4.17 -33.70
C VAL A 97 -4.53 3.19 -33.53
N LEU A 98 -4.78 1.88 -33.37
CA LEU A 98 -3.77 0.91 -32.88
C LEU A 98 -3.19 -0.05 -33.93
N ARG A 99 -2.51 0.50 -34.93
CA ARG A 99 -1.41 -0.27 -35.57
C ARG A 99 -0.14 -0.35 -34.70
N ARG A 100 -0.15 0.13 -33.44
CA ARG A 100 1.06 0.37 -32.64
C ARG A 100 1.10 -0.18 -31.19
N CYS A 101 0.06 -0.87 -30.69
CA CYS A 101 0.02 -1.40 -29.30
C CYS A 101 -0.44 -2.86 -29.22
N ASP A 102 -0.06 -3.57 -28.14
CA ASP A 102 -0.51 -4.95 -27.86
C ASP A 102 -1.96 -4.96 -27.31
N PHE A 103 -2.91 -5.39 -28.15
CA PHE A 103 -4.34 -5.46 -27.81
C PHE A 103 -4.61 -6.26 -26.53
N GLY A 104 -3.99 -7.44 -26.39
CA GLY A 104 -4.25 -8.33 -25.26
C GLY A 104 -3.78 -7.72 -23.95
N LYS A 105 -2.68 -6.96 -24.00
CA LYS A 105 -2.12 -6.25 -22.85
C LYS A 105 -2.99 -5.07 -22.41
N CYS A 106 -3.39 -4.22 -23.35
CA CYS A 106 -4.27 -3.08 -23.07
C CYS A 106 -5.64 -3.52 -22.53
N TYR A 107 -6.22 -4.58 -23.10
CA TYR A 107 -7.48 -5.14 -22.62
C TYR A 107 -7.37 -5.66 -21.17
N ARG A 108 -6.27 -6.31 -20.82
CA ARG A 108 -6.01 -6.75 -19.44
C ARG A 108 -5.79 -5.57 -18.49
N MET A 109 -5.09 -4.52 -18.92
CA MET A 109 -4.96 -3.29 -18.11
C MET A 109 -6.32 -2.66 -17.80
N LEU A 110 -7.23 -2.64 -18.78
CA LEU A 110 -8.61 -2.17 -18.58
C LEU A 110 -9.38 -3.00 -17.55
N LEU A 111 -9.24 -4.32 -17.60
CA LEU A 111 -9.96 -5.22 -16.69
C LEU A 111 -9.38 -5.24 -15.27
N PHE A 112 -8.05 -5.20 -15.13
CA PHE A 112 -7.37 -5.47 -13.86
C PHE A 112 -6.70 -4.24 -13.25
N ARG A 113 -6.52 -3.15 -14.00
CA ARG A 113 -5.95 -1.86 -13.56
C ARG A 113 -6.78 -0.65 -14.03
N PRO A 114 -8.10 -0.62 -13.79
CA PRO A 114 -8.90 0.56 -14.11
C PRO A 114 -8.39 1.80 -13.35
N ASP A 115 -7.76 1.62 -12.19
CA ASP A 115 -7.10 2.68 -11.43
C ASP A 115 -6.00 3.39 -12.23
N LEU A 116 -5.17 2.69 -13.00
CA LEU A 116 -4.14 3.34 -13.83
C LEU A 116 -4.76 4.19 -14.93
N ILE A 117 -5.84 3.70 -15.53
CA ILE A 117 -6.52 4.37 -16.64
C ILE A 117 -7.30 5.58 -16.12
N VAL A 118 -7.96 5.43 -14.97
CA VAL A 118 -8.64 6.52 -14.27
C VAL A 118 -7.64 7.54 -13.76
N PHE A 119 -6.53 7.11 -13.16
CA PHE A 119 -5.47 7.99 -12.68
C PHE A 119 -4.80 8.72 -13.86
N ALA A 120 -4.53 8.04 -14.97
CA ALA A 120 -4.07 8.66 -16.21
C ALA A 120 -5.03 9.71 -16.75
N ALA A 121 -6.33 9.40 -16.71
CA ALA A 121 -7.39 10.29 -17.16
C ALA A 121 -7.58 11.51 -16.25
N GLN A 122 -7.51 11.31 -14.94
CA GLN A 122 -7.70 12.36 -13.95
C GLN A 122 -6.49 13.31 -13.88
N ASN A 123 -5.28 12.78 -14.09
CA ASN A 123 -4.04 13.55 -13.96
C ASN A 123 -3.50 14.06 -15.31
N TYR A 124 -4.30 14.03 -16.37
CA TYR A 124 -3.93 14.57 -17.70
C TYR A 124 -2.56 14.06 -18.19
N TRP A 125 -2.32 12.74 -18.14
CA TRP A 125 -1.05 12.09 -18.53
C TRP A 125 -0.66 12.20 -20.03
N GLY A 126 -1.19 13.19 -20.73
CA GLY A 126 -0.81 13.57 -22.08
C GLY A 126 -1.90 14.42 -22.72
N ARG A 127 -1.53 15.53 -23.35
CA ARG A 127 -2.45 16.27 -24.24
C ARG A 127 -2.78 15.50 -25.52
N LYS A 128 -2.18 14.31 -25.74
CA LYS A 128 -2.34 13.46 -26.91
C LYS A 128 -2.79 12.06 -26.50
N PHE A 129 -3.80 11.55 -27.21
CA PHE A 129 -4.44 10.24 -26.97
C PHE A 129 -3.48 9.03 -27.05
N GLY A 130 -2.32 9.18 -27.71
CA GLY A 130 -1.28 8.14 -27.81
C GLY A 130 -0.52 7.89 -26.50
N ASP A 131 -0.43 8.89 -25.62
CA ASP A 131 0.31 8.78 -24.35
C ASP A 131 -0.48 7.96 -23.31
N PHE A 132 -1.82 7.97 -23.39
CA PHE A 132 -2.73 7.16 -22.57
C PHE A 132 -2.46 5.65 -22.66
N PHE A 133 -2.01 5.19 -23.83
CA PHE A 133 -1.74 3.77 -24.08
C PHE A 133 -0.25 3.44 -24.13
N GLY A 134 0.65 4.42 -24.01
CA GLY A 134 2.09 4.19 -23.82
C GLY A 134 2.42 3.39 -22.55
N GLY A 135 1.44 3.25 -21.64
CA GLY A 135 1.48 2.30 -20.52
C GLY A 135 1.73 0.85 -20.93
N ASP A 136 1.36 0.45 -22.15
CA ASP A 136 1.66 -0.89 -22.66
C ASP A 136 3.17 -1.12 -22.83
N LYS A 137 3.98 -0.08 -23.02
CA LYS A 137 5.45 -0.16 -23.02
C LYS A 137 6.04 -0.02 -21.61
N GLN A 138 5.31 0.61 -20.70
CA GLN A 138 5.77 0.86 -19.33
C GLN A 138 5.63 -0.35 -18.43
N PHE A 139 4.61 -1.17 -18.63
CA PHE A 139 4.35 -2.35 -17.80
C PHE A 139 4.76 -3.60 -18.56
N SER A 140 5.34 -4.60 -17.92
CA SER A 140 5.60 -5.90 -18.53
C SER A 140 4.33 -6.75 -18.62
N ALA A 141 4.42 -7.91 -19.27
CA ALA A 141 3.35 -8.91 -19.19
C ALA A 141 3.16 -9.44 -17.74
N VAL A 142 4.20 -9.42 -16.90
CA VAL A 142 4.11 -9.81 -15.49
C VAL A 142 3.37 -8.72 -14.72
N ASP A 143 3.69 -7.45 -14.92
CA ASP A 143 2.99 -6.32 -14.30
C ASP A 143 1.48 -6.37 -14.59
N VAL A 144 1.12 -6.54 -15.87
CA VAL A 144 -0.29 -6.59 -16.28
C VAL A 144 -1.03 -7.80 -15.69
N ARG A 145 -0.32 -8.86 -15.30
CA ARG A 145 -0.88 -10.11 -14.77
C ARG A 145 -0.88 -10.19 -13.24
N ARG A 146 0.14 -9.64 -12.60
CA ARG A 146 0.46 -9.89 -11.18
C ARG A 146 0.43 -8.65 -10.32
N VAL A 147 0.09 -7.49 -10.87
CA VAL A 147 -0.12 -6.34 -10.00
C VAL A 147 -1.29 -6.64 -9.06
N TYR A 148 -0.97 -6.63 -7.77
CA TYR A 148 -1.85 -6.69 -6.61
C TYR A 148 -2.80 -5.49 -6.64
N SER A 149 -3.79 -5.63 -7.51
CA SER A 149 -4.71 -4.60 -7.98
C SER A 149 -5.47 -3.91 -6.85
N LEU A 150 -6.20 -2.86 -7.24
CA LEU A 150 -7.29 -2.29 -6.46
C LEU A 150 -8.21 -3.36 -5.84
N VAL A 151 -8.30 -4.55 -6.45
CA VAL A 151 -9.12 -5.66 -5.96
C VAL A 151 -8.49 -6.33 -4.74
N ILE A 152 -7.19 -6.62 -4.74
CA ILE A 152 -6.50 -7.14 -3.55
C ILE A 152 -6.47 -6.06 -2.46
N ARG A 153 -6.34 -4.79 -2.86
CA ARG A 153 -6.55 -3.65 -1.97
C ARG A 153 -7.91 -3.62 -1.31
N SER A 154 -8.96 -3.70 -2.12
CA SER A 154 -10.33 -3.79 -1.63
C SER A 154 -10.53 -5.05 -0.78
N ALA A 155 -9.79 -6.13 -1.10
CA ALA A 155 -9.95 -7.40 -0.42
C ALA A 155 -9.49 -7.38 1.02
N TYR A 156 -8.28 -6.89 1.28
CA TYR A 156 -7.81 -6.82 2.65
C TYR A 156 -8.64 -5.82 3.47
N HIS A 157 -9.05 -4.68 2.88
CA HIS A 157 -9.94 -3.75 3.57
C HIS A 157 -11.25 -4.40 3.98
N ILE A 158 -11.86 -5.20 3.11
CA ILE A 158 -13.12 -5.89 3.43
C ILE A 158 -12.92 -7.04 4.41
N VAL A 159 -11.80 -7.76 4.31
CA VAL A 159 -11.43 -8.75 5.34
C VAL A 159 -11.33 -8.06 6.69
N ASP A 160 -10.61 -6.94 6.77
CA ASP A 160 -10.52 -6.13 7.99
C ASP A 160 -11.91 -5.68 8.46
N ILE A 161 -12.76 -5.08 7.61
CA ILE A 161 -14.13 -4.70 7.98
C ILE A 161 -14.91 -5.89 8.56
N ASN A 162 -14.83 -7.06 7.92
CA ASN A 162 -15.53 -8.26 8.35
C ASN A 162 -14.98 -8.85 9.66
N ASN A 163 -13.70 -8.67 9.95
CA ASN A 163 -13.09 -9.13 11.19
C ASN A 163 -13.28 -8.14 12.34
N ARG A 164 -13.69 -6.90 12.04
CA ARG A 164 -13.90 -5.84 13.02
C ARG A 164 -12.70 -5.66 13.96
N PRO A 165 -11.45 -5.58 13.42
CA PRO A 165 -10.24 -5.59 14.23
C PRO A 165 -10.31 -4.47 15.27
N SER A 166 -10.33 -4.90 16.54
CA SER A 166 -10.31 -4.05 17.74
C SER A 166 -10.99 -2.69 17.55
N GLN A 167 -12.32 -2.68 17.37
CA GLN A 167 -13.33 -1.57 17.28
C GLN A 167 -12.90 -0.08 17.41
N GLY A 168 -11.73 0.31 16.91
CA GLY A 168 -11.19 1.68 16.92
C GLY A 168 -10.04 1.90 17.88
N ASP A 169 -9.65 0.90 18.68
CA ASP A 169 -8.59 1.05 19.69
C ASP A 169 -7.24 1.43 19.06
N LEU A 170 -6.95 0.87 17.88
CA LEU A 170 -5.69 1.13 17.20
C LEU A 170 -5.63 2.54 16.61
N GLU A 171 -6.77 3.08 16.17
CA GLU A 171 -6.87 4.43 15.58
C GLU A 171 -7.13 5.52 16.62
N ASP A 172 -7.64 5.17 17.81
CA ASP A 172 -7.72 6.06 18.97
C ASP A 172 -6.33 6.19 19.61
N LYS A 173 -5.69 7.33 19.40
CA LYS A 173 -4.30 7.59 19.83
C LYS A 173 -4.08 7.41 21.34
N LYS A 174 -5.12 7.56 22.17
CA LYS A 174 -5.02 7.32 23.62
C LYS A 174 -4.99 5.81 23.91
N LEU A 175 -5.99 5.08 23.41
CA LEU A 175 -6.10 3.63 23.62
C LEU A 175 -4.90 2.90 23.00
N PHE A 176 -4.44 3.35 21.83
CA PHE A 176 -3.23 2.87 21.19
C PHE A 176 -2.01 2.95 22.11
N HIS A 177 -1.81 4.10 22.75
CA HIS A 177 -0.69 4.31 23.67
C HIS A 177 -0.83 3.43 24.92
N GLU A 178 -2.00 3.41 25.54
CA GLU A 178 -2.27 2.61 26.76
C GLU A 178 -2.01 1.11 26.51
N ARG A 179 -2.52 0.55 25.42
CA ARG A 179 -2.27 -0.85 25.04
C ARG A 179 -0.83 -1.10 24.64
N GLY A 180 -0.18 -0.13 24.01
CA GLY A 180 1.26 -0.18 23.72
C GLY A 180 2.09 -0.38 24.98
N VAL A 181 1.82 0.43 26.01
CA VAL A 181 2.47 0.35 27.33
C VAL A 181 2.17 -0.98 28.01
N GLU A 182 0.90 -1.42 28.04
CA GLU A 182 0.49 -2.71 28.63
C GLU A 182 1.29 -3.88 28.04
N HIS A 183 1.57 -3.83 26.74
CA HIS A 183 2.28 -4.88 26.02
C HIS A 183 3.80 -4.71 25.95
N GLY A 184 4.34 -3.68 26.61
CA GLY A 184 5.78 -3.37 26.63
C GLY A 184 6.33 -2.93 25.27
N LEU A 185 5.49 -2.38 24.40
CA LEU A 185 5.88 -1.88 23.09
C LEU A 185 6.44 -0.45 23.21
N PRO A 186 7.46 -0.08 22.40
CA PRO A 186 8.02 1.27 22.41
C PRO A 186 7.09 2.23 21.66
N CYS A 187 5.92 2.52 22.22
CA CYS A 187 5.00 3.51 21.66
C CYS A 187 5.32 4.91 22.17
N VAL A 188 5.08 5.92 21.33
CA VAL A 188 5.29 7.33 21.72
C VAL A 188 4.51 7.65 22.99
N SER A 189 5.19 8.26 23.95
CA SER A 189 4.61 8.59 25.26
C SER A 189 3.58 9.73 25.18
N VAL A 190 2.43 9.53 25.83
CA VAL A 190 1.42 10.56 26.05
C VAL A 190 1.62 11.18 27.43
N ILE A 191 1.53 12.51 27.52
CA ILE A 191 1.58 13.23 28.79
C ILE A 191 0.21 13.11 29.45
N PRO A 192 0.12 12.60 30.69
CA PRO A 192 -1.14 12.53 31.42
C PRO A 192 -1.74 13.92 31.63
N PHE A 193 -3.06 14.04 31.54
CA PHE A 193 -3.74 15.34 31.66
C PHE A 193 -3.63 15.94 33.05
N GLU A 194 -3.53 15.09 34.08
CA GLU A 194 -3.24 15.47 35.46
C GLU A 194 -1.90 16.20 35.58
N ASP A 195 -0.89 15.83 34.78
CA ASP A 195 0.41 16.48 34.77
C ASP A 195 0.38 17.83 34.05
N LEU A 196 -0.58 18.01 33.11
CA LEU A 196 -0.82 19.30 32.46
C LEU A 196 -1.58 20.27 33.37
N ALA A 197 -2.52 19.73 34.17
CA ALA A 197 -3.40 20.50 35.05
C ALA A 197 -2.73 20.93 36.36
N ASP A 198 -1.82 20.11 36.89
CA ASP A 198 -1.05 20.41 38.10
C ASP A 198 0.02 21.48 37.81
N PRO A 199 -0.01 22.66 38.46
CA PRO A 199 0.94 23.74 38.17
C PRO A 199 2.41 23.35 38.39
N THR A 200 2.69 22.54 39.41
CA THR A 200 4.04 22.11 39.78
C THR A 200 4.59 21.06 38.82
N ARG A 201 3.75 20.14 38.33
CA ARG A 201 4.16 19.17 37.29
C ARG A 201 4.27 19.84 35.94
N ALA A 202 3.32 20.74 35.62
CA ALA A 202 3.34 21.54 34.41
C ALA A 202 4.63 22.36 34.33
N GLU A 203 5.15 22.85 35.47
CA GLU A 203 6.45 23.52 35.63
C GLU A 203 7.64 22.77 35.01
N GLY A 204 7.65 21.44 35.11
CA GLY A 204 8.71 20.59 34.54
C GLY A 204 8.58 20.31 33.03
N LEU A 205 7.49 20.71 32.38
CA LEU A 205 7.25 20.41 30.97
C LEU A 205 8.16 21.24 30.06
N ARG A 206 8.86 20.54 29.15
CA ARG A 206 9.64 21.18 28.08
C ARG A 206 8.76 21.42 26.86
N PHE A 207 8.64 22.69 26.48
CA PHE A 207 7.96 23.12 25.26
C PHE A 207 8.92 23.12 24.05
N PRO A 208 8.41 22.95 22.83
CA PRO A 208 6.99 22.80 22.47
C PRO A 208 6.43 21.40 22.73
N LEU A 209 5.12 21.33 22.95
CA LEU A 209 4.33 20.09 22.99
C LEU A 209 3.50 19.95 21.71
N PHE A 210 2.97 18.76 21.48
CA PHE A 210 2.06 18.46 20.37
C PHE A 210 0.74 17.90 20.90
N ALA A 211 -0.36 18.58 20.61
CA ALA A 211 -1.70 18.09 20.86
C ALA A 211 -2.29 17.51 19.57
N LYS A 212 -2.82 16.29 19.63
CA LYS A 212 -3.39 15.57 18.49
C LYS A 212 -4.81 15.13 18.82
N PRO A 213 -5.80 15.36 17.95
CA PRO A 213 -7.13 14.79 18.16
C PRO A 213 -7.03 13.27 18.20
N ARG A 214 -7.71 12.65 19.18
CA ARG A 214 -7.62 11.20 19.44
C ARG A 214 -7.98 10.35 18.24
N LYS A 215 -9.04 10.73 17.51
CA LYS A 215 -9.70 9.91 16.48
C LYS A 215 -9.60 10.48 15.06
N LEU A 216 -8.81 11.56 14.87
CA LEU A 216 -8.55 12.11 13.55
C LEU A 216 -7.25 11.59 12.94
N GLN A 217 -7.22 11.60 11.60
CA GLN A 217 -6.18 11.12 10.71
C GLN A 217 -5.63 12.28 9.86
N TRP A 218 -4.60 11.99 9.07
CA TRP A 218 -3.98 12.95 8.14
C TRP A 218 -3.51 14.25 8.79
N GLY A 219 -3.14 14.20 10.07
CA GLY A 219 -2.68 15.38 10.81
C GLY A 219 -3.74 16.46 10.99
N GLN A 220 -5.01 16.16 10.72
CA GLN A 220 -6.11 17.11 10.90
C GLN A 220 -6.25 17.48 12.39
N GLY A 221 -6.41 18.78 12.66
CA GLY A 221 -6.61 19.31 14.01
C GLY A 221 -5.40 19.23 14.93
N VAL A 222 -4.21 18.86 14.42
CA VAL A 222 -2.99 18.84 15.21
C VAL A 222 -2.53 20.26 15.54
N MET A 223 -2.12 20.47 16.79
CA MET A 223 -1.67 21.76 17.30
C MET A 223 -0.29 21.65 17.94
N LYS A 224 0.56 22.63 17.63
CA LYS A 224 1.83 22.85 18.35
C LYS A 224 1.55 23.78 19.52
N LEU A 225 1.78 23.31 20.74
CA LEU A 225 1.69 24.11 21.95
C LEU A 225 3.08 24.65 22.26
N THR A 226 3.26 25.97 22.23
CA THR A 226 4.59 26.61 22.33
C THR A 226 4.87 27.20 23.71
N SER A 227 3.83 27.48 24.50
CA SER A 227 3.97 27.95 25.88
C SER A 227 2.72 27.60 26.70
N ARG A 228 2.80 27.82 28.02
CA ARG A 228 1.65 27.63 28.93
C ARG A 228 0.61 28.74 28.83
N ASP A 229 1.03 29.94 28.45
CA ASP A 229 0.14 31.10 28.33
C ASP A 229 -0.74 31.03 27.08
N GLN A 230 -0.33 30.20 26.13
CA GLN A 230 -1.09 29.89 24.94
C GLN A 230 -2.50 29.40 25.32
N LYS A 231 -3.53 29.98 24.68
CA LYS A 231 -4.93 29.67 24.97
C LYS A 231 -5.21 28.18 24.80
N GLU A 232 -4.70 27.59 23.73
CA GLU A 232 -4.87 26.16 23.43
C GLU A 232 -4.28 25.27 24.53
N PHE A 233 -3.13 25.62 25.10
CA PHE A 233 -2.58 24.88 26.24
C PHE A 233 -3.52 24.96 27.44
N ARG A 234 -4.01 26.15 27.78
CA ARG A 234 -4.95 26.34 28.91
C ARG A 234 -6.26 25.60 28.72
N ASP A 235 -6.75 25.48 27.50
CA ASP A 235 -7.98 24.73 27.19
C ASP A 235 -7.77 23.22 27.34
N VAL A 236 -6.61 22.72 26.90
CA VAL A 236 -6.20 21.30 27.00
C VAL A 236 -5.85 20.90 28.44
N ALA A 237 -5.24 21.81 29.21
CA ALA A 237 -4.86 21.57 30.60
C ALA A 237 -6.04 21.73 31.60
N ARG A 238 -7.17 22.30 31.17
CA ARG A 238 -8.33 22.53 32.05
C ARG A 238 -9.02 21.20 32.40
N PRO A 239 -9.11 20.84 33.70
CA PRO A 239 -9.82 19.62 34.12
C PRO A 239 -11.26 19.58 33.63
N GLY A 240 -11.67 18.43 33.09
CA GLY A 240 -13.04 18.18 32.63
C GLY A 240 -13.42 18.95 31.36
N SER A 241 -12.46 19.51 30.62
CA SER A 241 -12.73 20.14 29.33
C SER A 241 -13.00 19.09 28.24
N GLU A 242 -13.81 19.46 27.25
CA GLU A 242 -14.05 18.63 26.06
C GLU A 242 -12.74 18.32 25.31
N PHE A 243 -11.72 19.17 25.48
CA PHE A 243 -10.38 18.95 24.93
C PHE A 243 -9.69 17.73 25.56
N GLN A 244 -9.79 17.51 26.87
CA GLN A 244 -9.17 16.35 27.52
C GLN A 244 -9.74 15.03 26.99
N GLU A 245 -11.03 15.02 26.68
CA GLU A 245 -11.70 13.84 26.12
C GLU A 245 -11.39 13.61 24.64
N SER A 246 -10.98 14.65 23.92
CA SER A 246 -10.87 14.64 22.45
C SER A 246 -9.43 14.63 21.93
N PHE A 247 -8.43 14.88 22.78
CA PHE A 247 -7.02 15.00 22.38
C PHE A 247 -6.10 14.06 23.16
N VAL A 248 -4.91 13.84 22.61
CA VAL A 248 -3.72 13.38 23.35
C VAL A 248 -2.66 14.47 23.27
N VAL A 249 -1.85 14.60 24.31
CA VAL A 249 -0.72 15.54 24.35
C VAL A 249 0.57 14.76 24.45
N GLN A 250 1.56 15.10 23.64
CA GLN A 250 2.86 14.46 23.58
C GLN A 250 3.95 15.51 23.60
N ARG A 251 5.17 15.13 23.99
CA ARG A 251 6.34 15.98 23.77
C ARG A 251 6.57 16.14 22.27
N LYS A 252 7.04 17.31 21.82
CA LYS A 252 7.54 17.42 20.44
C LYS A 252 8.76 16.50 20.32
N MET A 253 8.66 15.50 19.47
CA MET A 253 9.78 14.63 19.16
C MET A 253 10.65 15.23 18.08
N GLU A 254 11.91 14.79 18.05
CA GLU A 254 12.91 15.26 17.11
C GLU A 254 13.33 14.11 16.20
N ASN A 255 13.59 14.43 14.94
CA ASN A 255 14.24 13.51 14.04
C ASN A 255 15.64 13.19 14.57
N ILE A 256 16.05 11.95 14.45
CA ILE A 256 17.40 11.50 14.76
C ILE A 256 18.46 12.34 13.98
N PRO A 257 19.55 12.82 14.64
CA PRO A 257 20.54 13.72 14.03
C PRO A 257 21.13 13.21 12.70
N GLU A 258 21.32 11.89 12.61
CA GLU A 258 21.88 11.19 11.46
C GLU A 258 21.06 11.39 10.18
N LEU A 259 19.75 11.66 10.30
CA LEU A 259 18.86 11.86 9.15
C LEU A 259 18.71 13.33 8.73
N LEU A 260 19.18 14.29 9.54
CA LEU A 260 18.88 15.72 9.33
C LEU A 260 19.43 16.29 8.02
N ASP A 261 20.59 15.82 7.54
CA ASP A 261 21.13 16.27 6.26
C ASP A 261 20.33 15.77 5.04
N TYR A 262 19.54 14.71 5.21
CA TYR A 262 18.70 14.11 4.18
C TYR A 262 17.29 14.70 4.14
N PHE A 263 16.94 15.52 5.12
CA PHE A 263 15.66 16.22 5.22
C PHE A 263 15.86 17.72 4.92
N PRO A 264 14.81 18.42 4.46
CA PRO A 264 14.89 19.87 4.36
C PRO A 264 15.09 20.53 5.74
N PRO A 265 15.66 21.73 5.80
CA PRO A 265 15.75 22.48 7.05
C PRO A 265 14.37 22.71 7.65
N ASP A 266 14.24 22.65 8.98
CA ASP A 266 12.95 22.76 9.68
C ASP A 266 11.88 21.78 9.18
N ALA A 267 12.28 20.57 8.74
CA ALA A 267 11.33 19.50 8.45
C ALA A 267 10.56 19.11 9.72
N PRO A 268 9.26 18.74 9.60
CA PRO A 268 8.54 18.12 10.69
C PRO A 268 9.19 16.79 11.08
N LEU A 269 8.66 16.19 12.14
CA LEU A 269 8.96 14.80 12.46
C LEU A 269 8.59 13.91 11.26
N CYS A 270 9.59 13.26 10.68
CA CYS A 270 9.48 12.38 9.54
C CYS A 270 9.33 10.93 10.01
N THR A 271 8.48 10.16 9.34
CA THR A 271 8.14 8.80 9.76
C THR A 271 8.38 7.78 8.65
N ALA A 272 8.73 6.56 9.03
CA ALA A 272 8.63 5.41 8.14
C ALA A 272 7.26 4.74 8.30
N ARG A 273 6.52 4.62 7.20
CA ARG A 273 5.34 3.78 7.09
C ARG A 273 5.79 2.36 6.79
N ILE A 274 5.49 1.40 7.66
CA ILE A 274 5.67 -0.03 7.40
C ILE A 274 4.30 -0.69 7.43
N THR A 275 3.81 -1.12 6.27
CA THR A 275 2.55 -1.87 6.19
C THR A 275 2.85 -3.35 6.33
N THR A 276 2.18 -4.00 7.26
CA THR A 276 2.34 -5.42 7.55
C THR A 276 1.06 -6.20 7.21
N PHE A 277 1.20 -7.49 6.90
CA PHE A 277 0.06 -8.39 6.75
C PHE A 277 0.25 -9.70 7.53
N LEU A 278 -0.85 -10.27 8.01
CA LEU A 278 -0.85 -11.48 8.83
C LEU A 278 -1.12 -12.74 8.00
N GLN A 279 -0.17 -13.65 7.97
CA GLN A 279 -0.33 -14.99 7.40
C GLN A 279 -0.67 -15.99 8.50
N ARG A 280 -1.81 -16.68 8.34
CA ARG A 280 -2.26 -17.75 9.23
C ARG A 280 -1.67 -19.08 8.76
N SER A 281 -1.09 -19.87 9.68
CA SER A 281 -0.81 -21.28 9.41
C SER A 281 -2.04 -22.13 9.72
N GLU A 282 -2.20 -23.26 9.01
CA GLU A 282 -3.24 -24.24 9.34
C GLU A 282 -2.86 -25.01 10.63
N GLY A 283 -3.85 -25.28 11.49
CA GLY A 283 -3.72 -26.05 12.74
C GLY A 283 -4.18 -25.31 14.02
N PRO A 284 -4.67 -26.00 15.06
CA PRO A 284 -4.90 -25.41 16.38
C PRO A 284 -3.57 -24.87 16.94
N GLY A 285 -3.50 -23.57 17.22
CA GLY A 285 -2.25 -22.91 17.62
C GLY A 285 -1.28 -22.60 16.47
N GLY A 286 -1.73 -22.66 15.22
CA GLY A 286 -0.90 -22.42 14.03
C GLY A 286 -0.13 -21.10 14.12
N ALA A 287 1.20 -21.18 13.91
CA ALA A 287 2.08 -20.03 13.97
C ALA A 287 1.58 -18.90 13.06
N ARG A 288 1.42 -17.71 13.64
CA ARG A 288 1.08 -16.49 12.91
C ARG A 288 2.39 -15.87 12.44
N ALA A 289 2.54 -15.73 11.13
CA ALA A 289 3.68 -15.04 10.54
C ALA A 289 3.24 -13.64 10.11
N VAL A 290 3.89 -12.60 10.61
CA VAL A 290 3.69 -11.23 10.13
C VAL A 290 4.76 -10.92 9.09
N LYS A 291 4.30 -10.49 7.92
CA LYS A 291 5.13 -10.14 6.78
C LYS A 291 4.99 -8.66 6.44
N VAL A 292 5.97 -8.10 5.73
CA VAL A 292 5.92 -6.71 5.26
C VAL A 292 5.27 -6.69 3.89
N LEU A 293 4.19 -5.91 3.76
CA LEU A 293 3.52 -5.66 2.49
C LEU A 293 4.27 -4.58 1.70
N GLU A 294 4.61 -3.48 2.37
CA GLU A 294 5.33 -2.35 1.80
C GLU A 294 5.99 -1.51 2.90
N SER A 295 7.00 -0.72 2.53
CA SER A 295 7.65 0.21 3.44
C SER A 295 8.16 1.46 2.74
N TRP A 296 7.96 2.61 3.38
CA TRP A 296 8.29 3.93 2.87
C TRP A 296 8.76 4.86 3.98
N ILE A 297 9.63 5.82 3.66
CA ILE A 297 9.89 6.98 4.52
C ILE A 297 9.23 8.22 3.94
N ARG A 298 8.44 8.90 4.76
CA ARG A 298 7.82 10.19 4.46
C ARG A 298 8.74 11.29 4.97
N VAL A 299 9.07 12.22 4.10
CA VAL A 299 9.92 13.38 4.39
C VAL A 299 9.09 14.63 4.20
N GLY A 300 8.77 15.32 5.29
CA GLY A 300 7.96 16.53 5.24
C GLY A 300 8.69 17.73 4.63
N ALA A 301 7.92 18.68 4.11
CA ALA A 301 8.46 19.95 3.63
C ALA A 301 8.95 20.83 4.79
N SER A 302 9.86 21.76 4.48
CA SER A 302 10.34 22.78 5.42
C SER A 302 9.16 23.57 6.02
N GLY A 303 9.11 23.71 7.35
CA GLY A 303 8.07 24.44 8.07
C GLY A 303 6.69 23.77 8.12
N ALA A 304 6.53 22.58 7.55
CA ALA A 304 5.28 21.83 7.62
C ALA A 304 5.03 21.30 9.05
N LEU A 305 3.76 21.10 9.41
CA LEU A 305 3.38 20.52 10.71
C LEU A 305 3.46 18.98 10.73
N ALA A 306 3.36 18.34 9.57
CA ALA A 306 3.38 16.89 9.41
C ALA A 306 4.03 16.49 8.08
N ASP A 307 4.54 15.27 8.01
CA ASP A 307 5.39 14.73 6.94
C ASP A 307 4.64 14.24 5.70
N GLN A 308 3.33 14.44 5.64
CA GLN A 308 2.48 13.99 4.55
C GLN A 308 2.83 14.64 3.21
N ILE A 309 2.68 13.86 2.14
CA ILE A 309 2.99 14.29 0.76
C ILE A 309 2.02 15.38 0.28
N GLU A 310 0.81 15.41 0.81
CA GLU A 310 -0.21 16.43 0.59
C GLU A 310 0.19 17.80 1.16
N ASN A 311 1.07 17.81 2.17
CA ASN A 311 1.62 19.04 2.77
C ASN A 311 2.92 19.51 2.06
N GLY A 312 3.11 19.10 0.81
CA GLY A 312 4.31 19.41 0.03
C GLY A 312 5.52 18.51 0.32
N GLY A 313 5.33 17.46 1.12
CA GLY A 313 6.37 16.48 1.43
C GLY A 313 6.75 15.57 0.25
N SER A 314 7.59 14.60 0.55
CA SER A 314 8.06 13.56 -0.38
C SER A 314 7.98 12.19 0.28
N THR A 315 7.80 11.14 -0.50
CA THR A 315 7.79 9.76 0.02
C THR A 315 8.80 8.92 -0.76
N PHE A 316 9.67 8.19 -0.05
CA PHE A 316 10.70 7.33 -0.64
C PHE A 316 10.46 5.88 -0.27
N ALA A 317 10.55 4.97 -1.25
CA ALA A 317 10.44 3.54 -0.97
C ALA A 317 11.63 3.09 -0.14
N VAL A 318 11.43 2.07 0.69
CA VAL A 318 12.49 1.47 1.51
C VAL A 318 12.50 -0.02 1.24
N HIS A 319 13.67 -0.59 0.95
CA HIS A 319 13.86 -2.03 0.86
C HIS A 319 13.54 -2.67 2.22
N ALA A 320 12.50 -3.50 2.28
CA ALA A 320 12.03 -4.08 3.54
C ALA A 320 13.10 -4.90 4.26
N GLU A 321 13.96 -5.61 3.53
CA GLU A 321 14.97 -6.49 4.15
C GLU A 321 16.17 -5.72 4.72
N THR A 322 16.55 -4.60 4.09
CA THR A 322 17.83 -3.93 4.38
C THR A 322 17.67 -2.58 5.05
N GLY A 323 16.51 -1.92 4.89
CA GLY A 323 16.29 -0.55 5.33
C GLY A 323 16.94 0.50 4.43
N VAL A 324 17.51 0.09 3.29
CA VAL A 324 18.07 1.01 2.31
C VAL A 324 16.93 1.74 1.61
N VAL A 325 17.01 3.06 1.62
CA VAL A 325 16.06 3.94 0.95
C VAL A 325 16.33 3.89 -0.54
N TRP A 326 15.30 3.64 -1.33
CA TRP A 326 15.35 3.69 -2.78
C TRP A 326 14.90 5.08 -3.25
N ASN A 327 14.27 5.15 -4.42
CA ASN A 327 13.79 6.41 -4.96
C ASN A 327 12.40 6.76 -4.39
N GLY A 328 12.06 8.04 -4.51
CA GLY A 328 10.81 8.61 -4.03
C GLY A 328 10.02 9.39 -5.08
N THR A 329 8.95 10.01 -4.60
CA THR A 329 8.05 10.83 -5.41
C THR A 329 7.48 11.99 -4.59
N THR A 330 6.84 12.93 -5.28
CA THR A 330 6.06 14.06 -4.73
C THR A 330 4.69 14.11 -5.37
N THR A 331 3.74 14.83 -4.76
CA THR A 331 2.42 15.06 -5.38
C THR A 331 2.54 15.66 -6.78
N GLU A 332 3.48 16.61 -6.99
CA GLU A 332 3.71 17.21 -8.31
C GLU A 332 4.20 16.20 -9.35
N ARG A 333 5.10 15.29 -8.96
CA ARG A 333 5.64 14.25 -9.87
C ARG A 333 4.61 13.17 -10.16
N MET A 334 3.69 12.90 -9.25
CA MET A 334 2.56 11.98 -9.51
C MET A 334 1.55 12.57 -10.52
N VAL A 335 1.48 13.91 -10.64
CA VAL A 335 0.52 14.60 -11.52
C VAL A 335 1.13 14.96 -12.89
N LYS A 336 2.42 15.30 -12.96
CA LYS A 336 3.06 15.75 -14.21
C LYS A 336 3.83 14.63 -14.89
N GLY A 337 3.25 14.07 -15.96
CA GLY A 337 3.91 13.62 -17.19
C GLY A 337 5.25 12.90 -17.10
N ASP A 338 5.61 12.29 -15.96
CA ASP A 338 6.78 11.45 -15.83
C ASP A 338 6.47 10.17 -16.61
N PRO A 339 7.14 9.92 -17.76
CA PRO A 339 6.89 8.71 -18.53
C PRO A 339 7.31 7.45 -17.77
N PHE A 340 7.95 7.59 -16.60
CA PHE A 340 8.26 6.54 -15.67
C PHE A 340 7.38 6.71 -14.43
N LEU A 341 6.36 5.86 -14.29
CA LEU A 341 5.56 5.77 -13.06
C LEU A 341 6.38 5.32 -11.84
N GLU A 342 7.65 4.99 -12.05
CA GLU A 342 8.57 4.62 -10.99
C GLU A 342 9.08 5.88 -10.25
N PRO A 343 9.12 5.82 -8.92
CA PRO A 343 9.82 6.82 -8.11
C PRO A 343 11.20 7.17 -8.71
N GLY A 344 11.41 8.45 -9.00
CA GLY A 344 12.65 8.96 -9.61
C GLY A 344 13.29 10.11 -8.82
N LEU A 345 12.72 10.47 -7.67
CA LEU A 345 13.28 11.47 -6.77
C LEU A 345 14.34 10.82 -5.88
N ASN A 346 15.56 11.36 -5.86
CA ASN A 346 16.65 10.79 -5.05
C ASN A 346 16.86 11.52 -3.70
N GLY A 347 16.27 12.71 -3.53
CA GLY A 347 16.38 13.49 -2.30
C GLY A 347 15.19 14.43 -2.16
N ALA A 348 14.80 14.72 -0.92
CA ALA A 348 13.66 15.59 -0.66
C ALA A 348 13.98 17.03 -1.12
N PRO A 349 13.01 17.79 -1.68
CA PRO A 349 13.22 19.18 -2.01
C PRO A 349 13.73 19.98 -0.81
N GLY A 350 14.86 20.67 -0.97
CA GLY A 350 15.50 21.46 0.09
C GLY A 350 16.44 20.69 1.01
N ALA A 351 16.57 19.36 0.88
CA ALA A 351 17.57 18.58 1.62
C ALA A 351 18.99 18.83 1.10
N LYS A 352 20.00 18.69 1.98
CA LYS A 352 21.42 18.85 1.62
C LYS A 352 21.98 17.62 0.90
N LYS A 353 21.50 16.43 1.26
CA LYS A 353 21.95 15.14 0.73
C LYS A 353 20.79 14.35 0.12
N SER A 354 21.12 13.52 -0.87
CA SER A 354 20.22 12.51 -1.40
C SER A 354 20.03 11.39 -0.38
N ILE A 355 18.77 11.02 -0.11
CA ILE A 355 18.43 9.95 0.83
C ILE A 355 18.49 8.57 0.18
N THR A 356 18.35 8.48 -1.15
CA THR A 356 18.50 7.24 -1.90
C THR A 356 19.88 6.61 -1.67
N GLY A 357 19.89 5.30 -1.40
CA GLY A 357 21.08 4.53 -1.03
C GLY A 357 21.43 4.61 0.46
N HIS A 358 20.83 5.52 1.23
CA HIS A 358 21.03 5.60 2.67
C HIS A 358 20.25 4.49 3.40
N LYS A 359 20.86 3.85 4.40
CA LYS A 359 20.19 2.87 5.25
C LYS A 359 19.59 3.56 6.46
N LEU A 360 18.28 3.41 6.67
CA LEU A 360 17.60 3.96 7.84
C LEU A 360 18.16 3.34 9.14
N PRO A 361 18.38 4.15 10.19
CA PRO A 361 18.90 3.68 11.47
C PRO A 361 17.88 2.72 12.13
N PHE A 362 18.36 1.75 12.91
CA PHE A 362 17.51 0.81 13.67
C PHE A 362 16.46 0.03 12.84
N TRP A 363 16.64 -0.09 11.52
CA TRP A 363 15.61 -0.68 10.65
C TRP A 363 15.17 -2.10 11.06
N SER A 364 16.11 -2.98 11.38
CA SER A 364 15.78 -4.35 11.82
C SER A 364 14.94 -4.34 13.10
N GLN A 365 15.29 -3.49 14.06
CA GLN A 365 14.50 -3.31 15.29
C GLN A 365 13.10 -2.77 14.99
N ALA A 366 12.97 -1.82 14.05
CA ALA A 366 11.67 -1.31 13.61
C ALA A 366 10.79 -2.42 13.02
N LEU A 367 11.35 -3.30 12.16
CA LEU A 367 10.63 -4.44 11.59
C LEU A 367 10.14 -5.43 12.65
N ASP A 368 11.00 -5.79 13.59
CA ASP A 368 10.65 -6.74 14.66
C ASP A 368 9.57 -6.14 15.57
N THR A 369 9.71 -4.85 15.90
CA THR A 369 8.75 -4.09 16.70
C THR A 369 7.36 -4.05 16.04
N VAL A 370 7.25 -3.75 14.73
CA VAL A 370 5.93 -3.69 14.07
C VAL A 370 5.30 -5.06 13.88
N LYS A 371 6.11 -6.11 13.70
CA LYS A 371 5.61 -7.48 13.62
C LYS A 371 5.04 -7.92 14.96
N GLU A 372 5.75 -7.63 16.05
CA GLU A 372 5.27 -7.88 17.40
C GLU A 372 4.02 -7.06 17.72
N ALA A 373 4.01 -5.77 17.39
CA ALA A 373 2.87 -4.88 17.57
C ALA A 373 1.62 -5.36 16.82
N HIS A 374 1.76 -5.89 15.59
CA HIS A 374 0.64 -6.46 14.85
C HIS A 374 0.04 -7.67 15.58
N VAL A 375 0.87 -8.61 16.05
CA VAL A 375 0.39 -9.77 16.77
C VAL A 375 -0.30 -9.38 18.09
N LYS A 376 0.26 -8.42 18.84
CA LYS A 376 -0.24 -8.03 20.17
C LYS A 376 -1.43 -7.07 20.12
N LEU A 377 -1.37 -6.04 19.29
CA LEU A 377 -2.37 -4.96 19.28
C LEU A 377 -3.53 -5.23 18.30
N ALA A 378 -3.24 -5.85 17.16
CA ALA A 378 -4.20 -6.04 16.08
C ALA A 378 -4.25 -7.49 15.54
N PRO A 379 -4.39 -8.52 16.40
CA PRO A 379 -4.36 -9.93 16.00
C PRO A 379 -5.45 -10.33 15.00
N ASP A 380 -6.50 -9.53 14.89
CA ASP A 380 -7.66 -9.75 14.01
C ASP A 380 -7.64 -8.87 12.76
N ALA A 381 -6.66 -7.99 12.64
CA ALA A 381 -6.40 -7.27 11.40
C ALA A 381 -5.61 -8.17 10.45
N PHE A 382 -6.02 -8.20 9.19
CA PHE A 382 -5.23 -8.75 8.11
C PHE A 382 -4.07 -7.83 7.77
N THR A 383 -4.30 -6.50 7.74
CA THR A 383 -3.26 -5.49 7.46
C THR A 383 -3.25 -4.35 8.46
N VAL A 384 -2.05 -3.86 8.78
CA VAL A 384 -1.86 -2.63 9.56
C VAL A 384 -0.70 -1.82 8.99
N GLY A 385 -0.91 -0.52 8.80
CA GLY A 385 0.13 0.46 8.47
C GLY A 385 0.69 1.12 9.72
N TRP A 386 1.94 0.83 10.06
CA TRP A 386 2.61 1.37 11.24
C TRP A 386 3.42 2.60 10.88
N ASP A 387 3.24 3.69 11.62
CA ASP A 387 4.11 4.86 11.52
C ASP A 387 5.21 4.79 12.59
N ILE A 388 6.45 4.69 12.15
CA ILE A 388 7.64 4.58 13.00
C ILE A 388 8.44 5.86 12.92
N VAL A 389 8.87 6.34 14.08
CA VAL A 389 9.77 7.48 14.21
C VAL A 389 11.17 7.00 14.57
N PHE A 390 12.18 7.69 14.06
CA PHE A 390 13.57 7.50 14.46
C PHE A 390 14.00 8.73 15.25
N THR A 391 14.24 8.55 16.54
CA THR A 391 14.58 9.63 17.49
C THR A 391 16.00 9.40 18.04
N PRO A 392 16.61 10.39 18.71
CA PRO A 392 17.88 10.18 19.42
C PRO A 392 17.82 9.04 20.46
N GLY A 393 16.63 8.71 20.98
CA GLY A 393 16.41 7.64 21.96
C GLY A 393 16.17 6.25 21.34
N GLY A 394 16.13 6.13 20.01
CA GLY A 394 15.82 4.90 19.29
C GLY A 394 14.54 5.01 18.45
N ILE A 395 13.88 3.87 18.23
CA ILE A 395 12.62 3.82 17.47
C ILE A 395 11.42 3.83 18.40
N GLU A 396 10.36 4.53 17.98
CA GLU A 396 9.06 4.48 18.64
C GLU A 396 7.92 4.32 17.62
N ILE A 397 6.84 3.65 18.01
CA ILE A 397 5.61 3.55 17.22
C ILE A 397 4.75 4.77 17.49
N MET A 398 4.52 5.58 16.45
CA MET A 398 3.72 6.80 16.50
C MET A 398 2.22 6.50 16.46
N GLU A 399 1.80 5.68 15.50
CA GLU A 399 0.39 5.29 15.33
C GLU A 399 0.27 4.00 14.50
N GLY A 400 -0.83 3.26 14.72
CA GLY A 400 -1.26 2.15 13.90
C GLY A 400 -2.47 2.54 13.06
N ASN A 401 -2.35 2.41 11.74
CA ASN A 401 -3.40 2.77 10.79
C ASN A 401 -4.05 1.51 10.24
N LEU A 402 -5.30 1.28 10.66
CA LEU A 402 -6.18 0.31 10.00
C LEU A 402 -6.51 0.81 8.60
N MET A 403 -6.76 -0.13 7.69
CA MET A 403 -7.04 0.20 6.30
C MET A 403 -6.00 1.14 5.68
N SER A 404 -4.72 0.96 6.02
CA SER A 404 -3.62 1.76 5.49
C SER A 404 -3.77 1.91 3.98
N MET A 405 -3.74 3.17 3.53
CA MET A 405 -3.70 3.49 2.12
C MET A 405 -2.38 2.97 1.56
N VAL A 406 -2.45 1.85 0.83
CA VAL A 406 -1.34 1.30 0.03
C VAL A 406 -1.24 2.12 -1.27
N ALA A 407 -1.09 3.45 -1.11
CA ALA A 407 -1.34 4.46 -2.14
C ALA A 407 -0.29 4.42 -3.27
N LEU A 408 0.91 3.90 -3.01
CA LEU A 408 2.03 4.00 -3.94
C LEU A 408 2.32 2.69 -4.71
N HIS A 409 1.59 1.61 -4.46
CA HIS A 409 1.47 0.49 -5.41
C HIS A 409 0.99 0.95 -6.80
N ILE A 410 0.35 2.11 -6.88
CA ILE A 410 -0.23 2.61 -8.13
C ILE A 410 0.87 2.97 -9.14
N GLY A 411 2.09 3.33 -8.70
CA GLY A 411 3.19 3.73 -9.59
C GLY A 411 4.23 2.65 -9.90
N MET A 412 4.51 1.72 -8.97
CA MET A 412 5.63 0.78 -9.19
C MET A 412 5.27 -0.40 -10.08
N ARG A 413 6.27 -0.84 -10.82
CA ARG A 413 6.25 -2.09 -11.57
C ARG A 413 6.46 -3.27 -10.62
N TYR A 414 5.91 -4.43 -10.95
CA TYR A 414 6.02 -5.68 -10.20
C TYR A 414 7.48 -6.05 -9.92
N GLY A 415 8.37 -5.83 -10.89
CA GLY A 415 9.79 -6.09 -10.69
C GLY A 415 10.40 -5.25 -9.57
N THR A 416 10.12 -3.95 -9.58
CA THR A 416 10.58 -3.01 -8.55
C THR A 416 9.94 -3.27 -7.20
N MET A 417 8.63 -3.47 -7.16
CA MET A 417 7.90 -3.82 -5.93
C MET A 417 8.44 -5.11 -5.31
N SER A 418 8.73 -6.12 -6.12
CA SER A 418 9.28 -7.39 -5.63
C SER A 418 10.73 -7.26 -5.13
N LEU A 419 11.51 -6.38 -5.74
CA LEU A 419 12.87 -6.06 -5.30
C LEU A 419 12.87 -5.30 -3.96
N LEU A 420 11.88 -4.43 -3.75
CA LEU A 420 11.76 -3.65 -2.52
C LEU A 420 11.11 -4.45 -1.39
N TRP A 421 10.06 -5.20 -1.69
CA TRP A 421 9.23 -5.96 -0.74
C TRP A 421 8.98 -7.37 -1.26
N PRO A 422 9.93 -8.29 -1.02
CA PRO A 422 9.89 -9.64 -1.59
C PRO A 422 8.76 -10.50 -1.04
N ASP A 423 8.18 -10.15 0.12
CA ASP A 423 7.00 -10.82 0.69
C ASP A 423 5.67 -10.27 0.15
N SER A 424 5.65 -9.08 -0.48
CA SER A 424 4.43 -8.50 -1.05
C SER A 424 3.71 -9.44 -2.02
N PRO A 425 4.41 -10.27 -2.82
CA PRO A 425 3.75 -11.23 -3.68
C PRO A 425 3.01 -12.36 -2.97
N LEU A 426 3.19 -12.52 -1.66
CA LEU A 426 2.59 -13.59 -0.87
C LEU A 426 1.24 -13.22 -0.27
N VAL A 427 0.87 -11.94 -0.34
CA VAL A 427 -0.35 -11.41 0.32
C VAL A 427 -1.62 -12.16 -0.10
N TRP A 428 -1.70 -12.65 -1.33
CA TRP A 428 -2.85 -13.38 -1.84
C TRP A 428 -3.01 -14.78 -1.22
N LEU A 429 -1.91 -15.46 -0.88
CA LEU A 429 -1.94 -16.74 -0.18
C LEU A 429 -2.54 -16.55 1.21
N ALA A 430 -2.02 -15.56 1.93
CA ALA A 430 -2.53 -15.19 3.25
C ALA A 430 -4.02 -14.80 3.17
N LEU A 431 -4.39 -13.97 2.19
CA LEU A 431 -5.76 -13.53 1.99
C LEU A 431 -6.72 -14.70 1.71
N SER A 432 -6.30 -15.65 0.87
CA SER A 432 -7.08 -16.86 0.60
C SER A 432 -7.35 -17.66 1.87
N ASP A 433 -6.38 -17.73 2.78
CA ASP A 433 -6.50 -18.47 4.04
C ASP A 433 -7.44 -17.75 5.02
N TRP A 434 -7.44 -16.42 5.03
CA TRP A 434 -8.39 -15.64 5.83
C TRP A 434 -9.83 -15.72 5.32
N LEU A 435 -10.01 -15.84 4.00
CA LEU A 435 -11.33 -15.88 3.37
C LEU A 435 -11.97 -17.27 3.36
N LYS A 436 -11.20 -18.36 3.52
CA LYS A 436 -11.71 -19.74 3.31
C LYS A 436 -12.89 -20.11 4.22
N ASP A 437 -12.88 -19.63 5.46
CA ASP A 437 -13.88 -19.96 6.48
C ASP A 437 -15.04 -18.95 6.55
N LYS A 438 -14.98 -17.88 5.75
CA LYS A 438 -16.04 -16.87 5.68
C LYS A 438 -17.19 -17.38 4.79
N GLU A 439 -18.39 -16.83 4.98
CA GLU A 439 -19.51 -17.09 4.08
C GLU A 439 -19.09 -16.74 2.63
N GLY A 440 -19.49 -17.55 1.64
CA GLY A 440 -19.04 -17.38 0.25
C GLY A 440 -17.51 -17.56 0.02
N GLY A 441 -16.75 -17.88 1.07
CA GLY A 441 -15.32 -18.16 1.03
C GLY A 441 -14.96 -19.39 0.20
N LEU A 442 -13.71 -19.46 -0.24
CA LEU A 442 -13.19 -20.57 -1.03
C LEU A 442 -13.03 -21.77 -0.13
N LYS A 443 -14.06 -22.62 -0.08
CA LYS A 443 -13.95 -23.93 0.53
C LYS A 443 -13.06 -24.79 -0.36
N TYR A 444 -11.92 -25.19 0.17
CA TYR A 444 -11.04 -26.16 -0.48
C TYR A 444 -10.61 -27.21 0.54
N THR A 445 -10.42 -28.43 0.06
CA THR A 445 -9.71 -29.46 0.83
C THR A 445 -8.20 -29.24 0.75
N ALA A 446 -7.45 -29.86 1.65
CA ALA A 446 -5.98 -29.90 1.58
C ALA A 446 -5.50 -30.36 0.20
N GLU A 447 -6.05 -31.46 -0.32
CA GLU A 447 -5.71 -31.99 -1.65
C GLU A 447 -6.00 -31.00 -2.77
N THR A 448 -7.16 -30.35 -2.70
CA THR A 448 -7.58 -29.34 -3.66
C THR A 448 -6.65 -28.12 -3.61
N LYS A 449 -6.28 -27.62 -2.41
CA LYS A 449 -5.29 -26.55 -2.22
C LYS A 449 -3.92 -26.96 -2.81
N ARG A 450 -3.45 -28.17 -2.51
CA ARG A 450 -2.17 -28.71 -2.99
C ARG A 450 -2.13 -28.78 -4.53
N SER A 451 -3.16 -29.35 -5.16
CA SER A 451 -3.27 -29.44 -6.63
C SER A 451 -3.22 -28.04 -7.30
N LYS A 452 -3.86 -27.06 -6.68
CA LYS A 452 -3.87 -25.67 -7.16
C LYS A 452 -2.50 -25.02 -7.04
N LEU A 453 -1.85 -25.14 -5.89
CA LEU A 453 -0.51 -24.61 -5.68
C LEU A 453 0.51 -25.26 -6.64
N GLN A 454 0.36 -26.53 -6.98
CA GLN A 454 1.21 -27.18 -8.00
C GLN A 454 1.05 -26.53 -9.39
N ARG A 455 -0.16 -26.13 -9.79
CA ARG A 455 -0.37 -25.38 -11.05
C ARG A 455 0.28 -24.00 -11.01
N VAL A 456 0.12 -23.29 -9.89
CA VAL A 456 0.77 -21.98 -9.67
C VAL A 456 2.29 -22.11 -9.75
N LYS A 457 2.85 -23.12 -9.08
CA LYS A 457 4.28 -23.46 -9.14
C LYS A 457 4.77 -23.68 -10.57
N SER A 458 4.07 -24.49 -11.37
CA SER A 458 4.43 -24.73 -12.77
C SER A 458 4.37 -23.46 -13.61
N SER A 459 3.34 -22.62 -13.42
CA SER A 459 3.21 -21.33 -14.10
C SER A 459 4.36 -20.37 -13.75
N LEU A 460 4.70 -20.27 -12.46
CA LEU A 460 5.83 -19.49 -11.95
C LEU A 460 7.15 -19.91 -12.58
N GLN A 461 7.44 -21.21 -12.60
CA GLN A 461 8.64 -21.76 -13.24
C GLN A 461 8.71 -21.40 -14.72
N GLY A 462 7.59 -21.51 -15.44
CA GLY A 462 7.50 -21.12 -16.85
C GLY A 462 7.78 -19.63 -17.08
N HIS A 463 7.22 -18.75 -16.24
CA HIS A 463 7.48 -17.31 -16.32
C HIS A 463 8.93 -16.96 -16.02
N ILE A 464 9.53 -17.51 -14.96
CA ILE A 464 10.93 -17.30 -14.60
C ILE A 464 11.85 -17.74 -15.75
N ALA A 465 11.62 -18.93 -16.32
CA ALA A 465 12.41 -19.44 -17.43
C ALA A 465 12.32 -18.55 -18.67
N ARG A 466 11.11 -18.04 -18.99
CA ARG A 466 10.91 -17.10 -20.10
C ARG A 466 11.65 -15.79 -19.88
N LEU A 467 11.50 -15.17 -18.71
CA LEU A 467 12.18 -13.92 -18.38
C LEU A 467 13.71 -14.07 -18.38
N GLY A 468 14.21 -15.21 -17.92
CA GLY A 468 15.64 -15.54 -17.98
C GLY A 468 16.18 -15.51 -19.41
N LYS A 469 15.42 -16.04 -20.39
CA LYS A 469 15.77 -15.98 -21.82
C LYS A 469 15.70 -14.56 -22.39
N GLU A 470 14.70 -13.77 -21.97
CA GLU A 470 14.54 -12.36 -22.40
C GLU A 470 15.64 -11.44 -21.85
N LYS A 471 16.27 -11.81 -20.73
CA LYS A 471 17.30 -11.00 -20.06
C LYS A 471 18.63 -10.93 -20.81
N GLU A 472 19.07 -12.05 -21.38
CA GLU A 472 20.41 -12.17 -21.97
C GLU A 472 20.62 -11.26 -23.21
N PRO A 473 19.65 -11.10 -24.13
CA PRO A 473 19.75 -10.10 -25.19
C PRO A 473 19.94 -8.66 -24.68
N LEU A 474 19.26 -8.28 -23.60
CA LEU A 474 19.38 -6.94 -23.01
C LEU A 474 20.78 -6.69 -22.46
N LYS A 475 21.35 -7.66 -21.73
CA LYS A 475 22.73 -7.58 -21.24
C LYS A 475 23.73 -7.41 -22.38
N ASN A 476 23.58 -8.21 -23.43
CA ASN A 476 24.46 -8.14 -24.60
C ASN A 476 24.35 -6.78 -25.32
N ALA A 477 23.14 -6.21 -25.43
CA ALA A 477 22.93 -4.89 -26.00
C ALA A 477 23.58 -3.77 -25.16
N ILE A 478 23.43 -3.82 -23.82
CA ILE A 478 24.06 -2.88 -22.89
C ILE A 478 25.59 -2.94 -23.01
N LEU A 479 26.18 -4.14 -23.06
CA LEU A 479 27.62 -4.31 -23.21
C LEU A 479 28.14 -3.71 -24.52
N LYS A 480 27.41 -3.92 -25.63
CA LYS A 480 27.75 -3.33 -26.93
C LYS A 480 27.71 -1.80 -26.90
N LEU A 481 26.65 -1.22 -26.34
CA LEU A 481 26.53 0.24 -26.25
C LEU A 481 27.60 0.86 -25.34
N LYS A 482 27.91 0.23 -24.20
CA LYS A 482 28.99 0.70 -23.32
C LYS A 482 30.37 0.64 -24.00
N ALA A 483 30.59 -0.34 -24.87
CA ALA A 483 31.82 -0.42 -25.65
C ALA A 483 31.89 0.68 -26.72
N ALA A 484 30.77 1.00 -27.37
CA ALA A 484 30.69 2.07 -28.38
C ALA A 484 30.77 3.49 -27.78
N ASP A 485 30.24 3.69 -26.57
CA ASP A 485 30.30 4.99 -25.85
C ASP A 485 31.73 5.41 -25.48
N LEU A 486 32.66 4.46 -25.42
CA LEU A 486 34.10 4.74 -25.25
C LEU A 486 34.75 5.30 -26.53
N GLU A 487 34.10 5.17 -27.69
CA GLU A 487 34.66 5.52 -29.00
C GLU A 487 33.94 6.68 -29.71
N ASP A 488 32.62 6.89 -29.48
CA ASP A 488 31.90 8.07 -30.02
C ASP A 488 30.51 8.20 -29.35
N ASN A 489 30.30 9.31 -28.62
CA ASN A 489 29.08 9.70 -27.87
C ASN A 489 27.82 8.86 -28.17
N ALA A 490 27.64 7.73 -27.49
CA ALA A 490 26.47 6.89 -27.68
C ALA A 490 25.22 7.63 -27.15
N PRO A 491 24.02 7.35 -27.69
CA PRO A 491 22.80 7.95 -27.17
C PRO A 491 22.56 7.45 -25.74
N LEU A 492 22.95 8.26 -24.75
CA LEU A 492 22.87 8.01 -23.31
C LEU A 492 21.46 7.56 -22.87
N ASP A 493 20.43 7.98 -23.61
CA ASP A 493 19.03 7.65 -23.37
C ASP A 493 18.68 6.20 -23.76
N GLU A 494 19.29 5.65 -24.82
CA GLU A 494 19.07 4.25 -25.21
C GLU A 494 19.73 3.28 -24.22
N LEU A 495 20.95 3.60 -23.77
CA LEU A 495 21.64 2.84 -22.74
C LEU A 495 20.84 2.80 -21.44
N LYS A 496 20.35 3.98 -20.97
CA LYS A 496 19.50 4.07 -19.78
C LYS A 496 18.21 3.27 -19.93
N LEU A 497 17.57 3.32 -21.10
CA LEU A 497 16.35 2.54 -21.37
C LEU A 497 16.59 1.04 -21.24
N LEU A 498 17.66 0.52 -21.86
CA LEU A 498 18.00 -0.91 -21.78
C LEU A 498 18.39 -1.32 -20.37
N GLN A 499 19.13 -0.49 -19.63
CA GLN A 499 19.46 -0.72 -18.23
C GLN A 499 18.20 -0.82 -17.36
N ASN A 500 17.24 0.08 -17.57
CA ASN A 500 15.96 0.03 -16.87
C ASN A 500 15.18 -1.24 -17.22
N GLN A 501 15.12 -1.63 -18.49
CA GLN A 501 14.45 -2.87 -18.90
C GLN A 501 15.11 -4.10 -18.27
N LEU A 502 16.44 -4.14 -18.22
CA LEU A 502 17.19 -5.23 -17.56
C LEU A 502 16.86 -5.28 -16.06
N MET A 503 16.92 -4.13 -15.38
CA MET A 503 16.60 -4.02 -13.95
C MET A 503 15.18 -4.53 -13.65
N LEU A 504 14.20 -4.17 -14.48
CA LEU A 504 12.83 -4.67 -14.33
C LEU A 504 12.73 -6.19 -14.44
N LYS A 505 13.37 -6.76 -15.46
CA LYS A 505 13.38 -8.22 -15.65
C LYS A 505 14.03 -8.94 -14.47
N GLU A 506 15.08 -8.38 -13.91
CA GLU A 506 15.76 -8.94 -12.74
C GLU A 506 14.89 -8.86 -11.48
N GLY A 507 14.24 -7.73 -11.24
CA GLY A 507 13.27 -7.59 -10.15
C GLY A 507 12.09 -8.55 -10.29
N GLU A 508 11.57 -8.74 -11.51
CA GLU A 508 10.49 -9.69 -11.78
C GLU A 508 10.92 -11.13 -11.49
N ILE A 509 12.08 -11.54 -12.00
CA ILE A 509 12.63 -12.87 -11.74
C ILE A 509 12.80 -13.07 -10.23
N HIS A 510 13.31 -12.08 -9.51
CA HIS A 510 13.46 -12.13 -8.06
C HIS A 510 12.11 -12.34 -7.36
N GLY A 511 11.12 -11.50 -7.64
CA GLY A 511 9.77 -11.62 -7.06
C GLY A 511 9.08 -12.94 -7.35
N LEU A 512 9.11 -13.36 -8.61
CA LEU A 512 8.55 -14.66 -9.02
C LEU A 512 9.27 -15.82 -8.33
N SER A 513 10.58 -15.70 -8.10
CA SER A 513 11.37 -16.73 -7.40
C SER A 513 11.00 -16.80 -5.92
N THR A 514 10.81 -15.65 -5.27
CA THR A 514 10.33 -15.58 -3.88
C THR A 514 8.93 -16.18 -3.75
N GLU A 515 8.02 -15.81 -4.64
CA GLU A 515 6.68 -16.42 -4.67
C GLU A 515 6.74 -17.92 -4.93
N LEU A 516 7.60 -18.37 -5.84
CA LEU A 516 7.80 -19.79 -6.12
C LEU A 516 8.32 -20.55 -4.89
N ALA A 517 9.25 -19.97 -4.13
CA ALA A 517 9.74 -20.55 -2.90
C ALA A 517 8.62 -20.68 -1.85
N ALA A 518 7.81 -19.64 -1.66
CA ALA A 518 6.69 -19.66 -0.73
C ALA A 518 5.58 -20.64 -1.17
N VAL A 519 5.28 -20.73 -2.47
CA VAL A 519 4.34 -21.72 -3.00
C VAL A 519 4.85 -23.15 -2.76
N LYS A 520 6.17 -23.39 -2.94
CA LYS A 520 6.77 -24.69 -2.62
C LYS A 520 6.65 -25.00 -1.12
N ASP A 521 6.95 -24.04 -0.25
CA ASP A 521 6.81 -24.20 1.19
C ASP A 521 5.34 -24.48 1.60
N ALA A 522 4.39 -23.72 1.04
CA ALA A 522 2.96 -23.96 1.27
C ALA A 522 2.51 -25.37 0.82
N ILE A 523 3.02 -25.87 -0.31
CA ILE A 523 2.77 -27.25 -0.78
C ILE A 523 3.34 -28.30 0.18
N LEU A 524 4.48 -28.03 0.82
CA LEU A 524 5.12 -28.95 1.76
C LEU A 524 4.38 -29.01 3.10
N ARG A 525 3.74 -27.91 3.51
CA ARG A 525 2.98 -27.83 4.78
C ARG A 525 1.60 -28.50 4.71
N ILE A 526 0.98 -28.51 3.53
CA ILE A 526 -0.27 -29.24 3.24
C ILE A 526 0.09 -30.68 2.99
#